data_AF-A0A2T5IYC5-F1
#
_entry.id   AF-A0A2T5IYC5-F1
#
_cell.length_a   1.000
_cell.length_b   1.000
_cell.length_c   1.000
_cell.angle_alpha   90.00
_cell.angle_beta   90.00
_cell.angle_gamma   90.00
#
_symmetry.space_group_name_H-M   'P 1'
#
loop_
_entity.id
_entity.type
_entity.pdbx_description
1 polymer ?
#
loop_
_entity_poly.entity_id
_entity_poly.type
_entity_poly.pdbx_seq_one_letter_code
_entity_poly.pdbx_strand_id
1 'polypeptide(L)'
;MKATPKPVINPFGYRANSLDQVLCYLTRSVHNIPFASNEELYAAALIHKMRDQIEGLEQELKTIYRKYQQAKQNHAVEQDSLRLQFCLKHGLILDNEHIHSEFDSELVVNGDYRAAIDRLMKT
;
A
#
# COMPACT_ATOMS: atom_id res chain seq x y z
N MET A 1 -31.58 -65.92 7.99
CA MET A 1 -31.03 -64.76 7.24
C MET A 1 -29.82 -64.25 8.00
N LYS A 2 -28.60 -64.33 7.43
CA LYS A 2 -27.38 -63.80 8.08
C LYS A 2 -27.33 -62.29 7.87
N ALA A 3 -27.26 -61.53 8.97
CA ALA A 3 -27.09 -60.08 8.91
C ALA A 3 -25.72 -59.76 8.28
N THR A 4 -25.73 -59.04 7.16
CA THR A 4 -24.53 -58.46 6.57
C THR A 4 -23.95 -57.41 7.54
N PRO A 5 -22.65 -57.47 7.88
CA PRO A 5 -22.04 -56.48 8.77
C PRO A 5 -22.17 -55.08 8.17
N LYS A 6 -22.64 -54.13 8.97
CA LYS A 6 -22.69 -52.72 8.58
C LYS A 6 -21.27 -52.27 8.21
N PRO A 7 -21.08 -51.56 7.09
CA PRO A 7 -19.76 -51.04 6.75
C PRO A 7 -19.29 -50.11 7.87
N VAL A 8 -18.12 -50.40 8.44
CA VAL A 8 -17.45 -49.51 9.39
C VAL A 8 -17.09 -48.25 8.61
N ILE A 9 -17.80 -47.16 8.90
CA ILE A 9 -17.55 -45.86 8.27
C ILE A 9 -16.36 -45.24 9.01
N ASN A 10 -15.23 -45.11 8.30
CA ASN A 10 -14.10 -44.34 8.77
C ASN A 10 -14.55 -42.89 9.03
N PRO A 11 -14.42 -42.35 10.26
CA PRO A 11 -14.86 -40.99 10.60
C PRO A 11 -14.15 -39.89 9.78
N PHE A 12 -13.05 -40.22 9.12
CA PHE A 12 -12.30 -39.30 8.26
C PHE A 12 -12.76 -39.33 6.79
N GLY A 13 -13.84 -40.04 6.44
CA GLY A 13 -14.49 -39.98 5.12
C GLY A 13 -13.75 -40.67 3.97
N TYR A 14 -12.49 -41.03 4.15
CA TYR A 14 -11.68 -41.65 3.11
C TYR A 14 -11.62 -43.17 3.24
N ARG A 15 -12.08 -43.88 2.21
CA ARG A 15 -11.87 -45.32 2.04
C ARG A 15 -10.62 -45.53 1.18
N ALA A 16 -9.52 -45.96 1.79
CA ALA A 16 -8.34 -46.39 1.04
C ALA A 16 -8.65 -47.77 0.43
N ASN A 17 -9.12 -47.79 -0.82
CA ASN A 17 -9.52 -49.00 -1.52
C ASN A 17 -8.35 -49.64 -2.30
N SER A 18 -7.15 -49.03 -2.26
CA SER A 18 -5.93 -49.55 -2.86
C SER A 18 -4.70 -49.29 -1.99
N LEU A 19 -3.63 -50.08 -2.20
CA LEU A 19 -2.33 -49.89 -1.54
C LEU A 19 -1.74 -48.50 -1.81
N ASP A 20 -1.91 -47.97 -3.02
CA ASP A 20 -1.43 -46.63 -3.38
C ASP A 20 -2.10 -45.52 -2.57
N GLN A 21 -3.41 -45.67 -2.29
CA GLN A 21 -4.12 -44.72 -1.45
C GLN A 21 -3.61 -44.77 -0.01
N VAL A 22 -3.39 -45.97 0.55
CA VAL A 22 -2.78 -46.14 1.88
C VAL A 22 -1.40 -45.51 1.94
N LEU A 23 -0.56 -45.74 0.93
CA LEU A 23 0.77 -45.15 0.83
C LEU A 23 0.69 -43.62 0.78
N CYS A 24 -0.25 -43.05 0.01
CA CYS A 24 -0.50 -41.61 -0.04
C CYS A 24 -0.92 -41.04 1.34
N TYR A 25 -1.82 -41.72 2.07
CA TYR A 25 -2.23 -41.31 3.42
C TYR A 25 -1.05 -41.32 4.39
N LEU A 26 -0.28 -42.39 4.42
CA LEU A 26 0.88 -42.51 5.29
C LEU A 26 1.92 -41.44 4.97
N THR A 27 2.17 -41.21 3.68
CA THR A 27 3.10 -40.17 3.21
C THR A 27 2.64 -38.80 3.70
N ARG A 28 1.37 -38.44 3.51
CA ARG A 28 0.84 -37.15 3.99
C ARG A 28 0.88 -37.01 5.50
N SER A 29 0.58 -38.07 6.24
CA SER A 29 0.67 -38.09 7.70
C SER A 29 2.09 -37.86 8.20
N VAL A 30 3.09 -38.49 7.57
CA VAL A 30 4.52 -38.31 7.92
C VAL A 30 5.00 -36.90 7.62
N HIS A 31 4.53 -36.30 6.51
CA HIS A 31 4.93 -34.96 6.08
C HIS A 31 4.02 -33.84 6.64
N ASN A 32 3.09 -34.18 7.54
CA ASN A 32 2.11 -33.26 8.12
C ASN A 32 1.32 -32.45 7.07
N ILE A 33 1.01 -33.07 5.93
CA ILE A 33 0.25 -32.47 4.84
C ILE A 33 -1.25 -32.69 5.10
N PRO A 34 -2.10 -31.66 4.98
CA PRO A 34 -3.54 -31.81 5.15
C PRO A 34 -4.14 -32.89 4.24
N PHE A 35 -5.12 -33.63 4.75
CA PHE A 35 -5.88 -34.61 3.99
C PHE A 35 -6.95 -33.92 3.12
N ALA A 36 -6.47 -33.13 2.16
CA ALA A 36 -7.25 -32.44 1.14
C ALA A 36 -6.88 -32.95 -0.25
N SER A 37 -7.69 -32.68 -1.27
CA SER A 37 -7.32 -32.95 -2.66
C SER A 37 -6.04 -32.19 -3.04
N ASN A 38 -5.29 -32.69 -4.02
CA ASN A 38 -4.10 -31.96 -4.50
C ASN A 38 -4.45 -30.56 -5.03
N GLU A 39 -5.65 -30.40 -5.59
CA GLU A 39 -6.18 -29.11 -6.05
C GLU A 39 -6.39 -28.14 -4.90
N GLU A 40 -6.98 -28.59 -3.78
CA GLU A 40 -7.16 -27.76 -2.58
C GLU A 40 -5.82 -27.37 -1.93
N LEU A 41 -4.85 -28.30 -1.89
CA LEU A 41 -3.50 -28.00 -1.39
C LEU A 41 -2.78 -26.96 -2.28
N TYR A 42 -2.91 -27.09 -3.60
CA TYR A 42 -2.37 -26.12 -4.55
C TYR A 42 -3.04 -24.75 -4.41
N ALA A 43 -4.38 -24.72 -4.31
CA ALA A 43 -5.13 -23.49 -4.14
C ALA A 43 -4.74 -22.77 -2.84
N ALA A 44 -4.59 -23.51 -1.73
CA ALA A 44 -4.14 -22.95 -0.46
C ALA A 44 -2.73 -22.34 -0.58
N ALA A 45 -1.78 -23.06 -1.20
CA ALA A 45 -0.43 -22.55 -1.41
C ALA A 45 -0.42 -21.27 -2.29
N LEU A 46 -1.27 -21.23 -3.32
CA LEU A 46 -1.41 -20.05 -4.18
C LEU A 46 -1.98 -18.86 -3.41
N ILE A 47 -3.01 -19.07 -2.59
CA ILE A 47 -3.60 -18.03 -1.73
C ILE A 47 -2.56 -17.45 -0.78
N HIS A 48 -1.75 -18.30 -0.14
CA HIS A 48 -0.67 -17.84 0.73
C HIS A 48 0.35 -16.99 -0.03
N LYS A 49 0.80 -17.46 -1.19
CA LYS A 49 1.73 -16.68 -2.03
C LYS A 49 1.16 -15.32 -2.45
N MET A 50 -0.13 -15.27 -2.80
CA MET A 50 -0.79 -14.02 -3.14
C MET A 50 -0.91 -13.07 -1.94
N ARG A 51 -1.18 -13.59 -0.74
CA ARG A 51 -1.20 -12.78 0.49
C ARG A 51 0.17 -12.18 0.78
N ASP A 52 1.23 -12.99 0.72
CA ASP A 52 2.59 -12.51 0.95
C ASP A 52 2.98 -11.41 -0.05
N GLN A 53 2.57 -11.55 -1.32
CA GLN A 53 2.77 -10.53 -2.34
C GLN A 53 2.00 -9.23 -2.05
N ILE A 54 0.75 -9.33 -1.60
CA ILE A 54 -0.06 -8.16 -1.21
C ILE A 54 0.59 -7.44 -0.04
N GLU A 55 0.97 -8.17 1.01
CA GLU A 55 1.63 -7.59 2.19
C GLU A 55 2.94 -6.88 1.83
N GLY A 56 3.74 -7.47 0.94
CA GLY A 56 4.95 -6.83 0.41
C GLY A 56 4.65 -5.51 -0.31
N LEU A 57 3.68 -5.51 -1.23
CA LEU A 57 3.28 -4.32 -1.98
C LEU A 57 2.69 -3.22 -1.08
N GLU A 58 1.93 -3.58 -0.05
CA GLU A 58 1.39 -2.63 0.93
C GLU A 58 2.51 -1.92 1.72
N GLN A 59 3.56 -2.66 2.10
CA GLN A 59 4.72 -2.08 2.78
C GLN A 59 5.52 -1.15 1.86
N GLU A 60 5.69 -1.52 0.59
CA GLU A 60 6.34 -0.67 -0.41
C GLU A 60 5.55 0.62 -0.63
N LEU A 61 4.23 0.53 -0.82
CA LEU A 61 3.35 1.70 -0.95
C LEU A 61 3.44 2.63 0.24
N LYS A 62 3.41 2.09 1.46
CA LYS A 62 3.55 2.88 2.70
C LYS A 62 4.89 3.61 2.76
N THR A 63 5.95 2.96 2.29
CA THR A 63 7.30 3.55 2.25
C THR A 63 7.40 4.67 1.22
N ILE A 64 6.89 4.43 0.01
CA ILE A 64 6.86 5.42 -1.07
C ILE A 64 6.02 6.63 -0.66
N TYR A 65 4.85 6.40 -0.06
CA TYR A 65 3.97 7.46 0.41
C TYR A 65 4.66 8.35 1.45
N ARG A 66 5.38 7.77 2.41
CA ARG A 66 6.17 8.54 3.39
C ARG A 66 7.26 9.38 2.73
N LYS A 67 8.02 8.80 1.79
CA LYS A 67 9.05 9.52 1.03
C LYS A 67 8.44 10.67 0.23
N TYR A 68 7.30 10.45 -0.41
CA TYR A 68 6.57 11.49 -1.13
C TYR A 68 6.15 12.64 -0.21
N GLN A 69 5.56 12.35 0.96
CA GLN A 69 5.17 13.38 1.91
C GLN A 69 6.37 14.19 2.41
N GLN A 70 7.49 13.53 2.69
CA GLN A 70 8.72 14.22 3.09
C GLN A 70 9.27 15.10 1.96
N ALA A 71 9.33 14.59 0.72
CA ALA A 71 9.76 15.38 -0.43
C ALA A 71 8.84 16.59 -0.69
N LYS A 72 7.53 16.42 -0.55
CA LYS A 72 6.55 17.49 -0.67
C LYS A 72 6.76 18.58 0.38
N GLN A 73 7.04 18.20 1.63
CA GLN A 73 7.35 19.15 2.70
C GLN A 73 8.65 19.90 2.44
N ASN A 74 9.72 19.18 2.07
CA ASN A 74 11.01 19.80 1.76
C ASN A 74 10.88 20.81 0.62
N HIS A 75 10.19 20.43 -0.46
CA HIS A 75 9.94 21.33 -1.59
C HIS A 75 9.14 22.57 -1.18
N ALA A 76 8.14 22.42 -0.29
CA ALA A 76 7.39 23.57 0.22
C ALA A 76 8.28 24.52 1.02
N VAL A 77 9.18 24.00 1.86
CA VAL A 77 10.15 24.80 2.63
C VAL A 77 11.15 25.50 1.71
N GLU A 78 11.65 24.82 0.68
CA GLU A 78 12.54 25.41 -0.32
C GLU A 78 11.88 26.56 -1.07
N GLN A 79 10.62 26.37 -1.50
CA GLN A 79 9.87 27.46 -2.13
C GLN A 79 9.61 28.63 -1.19
N ASP A 80 9.27 28.38 0.08
CA ASP A 80 9.09 29.44 1.07
C ASP A 80 10.40 30.20 1.32
N SER A 81 11.55 29.53 1.31
CA SER A 81 12.86 30.18 1.39
C SER A 81 13.10 31.12 0.21
N LEU A 82 12.79 30.68 -1.01
CA LEU A 82 12.91 31.51 -2.21
C LEU A 82 11.97 32.73 -2.17
N ARG A 83 10.72 32.53 -1.74
CA ARG A 83 9.75 33.63 -1.55
C ARG A 83 10.29 34.65 -0.55
N LEU A 84 10.79 34.21 0.60
CA LEU A 84 11.37 35.10 1.61
C LEU A 84 12.58 35.88 1.07
N GLN A 85 13.47 35.22 0.33
CA GLN A 85 14.60 35.89 -0.31
C GLN A 85 14.14 36.96 -1.30
N PHE A 86 13.11 36.67 -2.09
CA PHE A 86 12.50 37.64 -2.99
C PHE A 86 11.90 38.82 -2.22
N CYS A 87 11.16 38.56 -1.13
CA CYS A 87 10.63 39.60 -0.24
C CYS A 87 11.69 40.55 0.28
N LEU A 88 12.80 40.00 0.77
CA LEU A 88 13.90 40.77 1.33
C LEU A 88 14.65 41.56 0.27
N LYS A 89 14.85 40.98 -0.92
CA LYS A 89 15.59 41.61 -2.01
C LYS A 89 14.83 42.77 -2.66
N HIS A 90 13.53 42.60 -2.89
CA HIS A 90 12.69 43.58 -3.57
C HIS A 90 11.91 44.49 -2.62
N GLY A 91 12.10 44.32 -1.30
CA GLY A 91 11.46 45.15 -0.28
C GLY A 91 9.93 45.11 -0.39
N LEU A 92 9.34 43.92 -0.45
CA LEU A 92 7.89 43.78 -0.64
C LEU A 92 7.11 44.50 0.46
N ILE A 93 6.17 45.36 0.06
CA ILE A 93 5.28 46.10 0.98
C ILE A 93 3.85 45.58 0.80
N LEU A 94 3.21 45.26 1.92
CA LEU A 94 1.78 44.99 1.95
C LEU A 94 1.02 46.29 2.16
N ASP A 95 0.17 46.65 1.21
CA ASP A 95 -0.78 47.76 1.35
C ASP A 95 -2.20 47.26 1.05
N ASN A 96 -3.06 47.31 2.06
CA ASN A 96 -4.40 46.73 2.06
C ASN A 96 -4.40 45.25 1.59
N GLU A 97 -4.93 44.98 0.39
CA GLU A 97 -5.02 43.66 -0.22
C GLU A 97 -3.96 43.43 -1.32
N HIS A 98 -3.00 44.33 -1.50
CA HIS A 98 -1.98 44.23 -2.56
C HIS A 98 -0.58 44.09 -1.98
N ILE A 99 0.24 43.25 -2.63
CA ILE A 99 1.67 43.18 -2.38
C ILE A 99 2.37 43.94 -3.50
N HIS A 100 3.24 44.88 -3.12
CA HIS A 100 3.99 45.73 -4.05
C HIS A 100 5.47 45.39 -4.06
N SER A 101 6.05 45.28 -5.25
CA SER A 101 7.48 45.07 -5.52
C SER A 101 7.97 46.16 -6.47
N GLU A 102 8.61 47.23 -5.97
CA GLU A 102 9.17 48.40 -6.70
C GLU A 102 8.29 49.00 -7.83
N PHE A 103 8.01 48.26 -8.91
CA PHE A 103 7.18 48.66 -10.05
C PHE A 103 5.94 47.76 -10.29
N ASP A 104 5.87 46.59 -9.65
CA ASP A 104 4.80 45.60 -9.85
C ASP A 104 3.93 45.46 -8.59
N SER A 105 2.67 45.08 -8.79
CA SER A 105 1.74 44.84 -7.69
C SER A 105 0.80 43.68 -7.99
N GLU A 106 0.56 42.84 -6.99
CA GLU A 106 -0.33 41.67 -7.10
C GLU A 106 -1.36 41.65 -5.97
N LEU A 107 -2.61 41.30 -6.32
CA LEU A 107 -3.71 41.16 -5.37
C LEU A 107 -3.57 39.88 -4.55
N VAL A 108 -3.78 39.96 -3.24
CA VAL A 108 -3.86 38.82 -2.33
C VAL A 108 -5.29 38.29 -2.31
N VAL A 109 -5.52 37.17 -3.00
CA VAL A 109 -6.83 36.52 -3.03
C VAL A 109 -6.96 35.60 -1.82
N ASN A 110 -8.01 35.78 -1.01
CA ASN A 110 -8.33 34.95 0.16
C ASN A 110 -7.21 34.83 1.20
N GLY A 111 -6.35 35.84 1.33
CA GLY A 111 -5.21 35.80 2.25
C GLY A 111 -4.07 34.86 1.81
N ASP A 112 -4.07 34.37 0.57
CA ASP A 112 -2.98 33.55 0.03
C ASP A 112 -1.81 34.41 -0.49
N TYR A 113 -0.97 34.85 0.44
CA TYR A 113 0.23 35.62 0.13
C TYR A 113 1.25 34.83 -0.69
N ARG A 114 1.30 33.50 -0.56
CA ARG A 114 2.27 32.67 -1.28
C ARG A 114 1.99 32.70 -2.77
N ALA A 115 0.73 32.53 -3.14
CA ALA A 115 0.32 32.60 -4.54
C ALA A 115 0.53 34.00 -5.15
N ALA A 116 0.32 35.07 -4.37
CA ALA A 116 0.57 36.44 -4.81
C ALA A 116 2.07 36.69 -5.06
N ILE A 117 2.94 36.26 -4.14
CA ILE A 117 4.40 36.36 -4.31
C ILE A 117 4.86 35.52 -5.51
N ASP A 118 4.31 34.31 -5.70
CA ASP A 118 4.64 33.45 -6.84
C ASP A 118 4.27 34.07 -8.19
N ARG A 119 3.26 34.97 -8.22
CA ARG A 119 2.93 35.74 -9.42
C ARG A 119 3.94 36.86 -9.65
N LEU A 120 4.29 37.62 -8.59
CA LEU A 120 5.32 38.67 -8.66
C LEU A 120 6.70 38.15 -9.05
N MET A 121 7.05 36.92 -8.66
CA MET A 121 8.32 36.30 -9.03
C MET A 121 8.40 35.87 -10.50
N LYS A 122 7.27 35.85 -11.23
CA LYS A 122 7.20 35.42 -12.64
C LYS A 122 7.15 36.58 -13.63
N THR A 123 6.78 37.76 -13.16
CA THR A 123 6.92 39.05 -13.86
C THR A 123 8.38 39.43 -14.01
#